data_AF-A0A5B0ECW9-F1
#
_entry.id   AF-A0A5B0ECW9-F1
#
_cell.length_a   1.000
_cell.length_b   1.000
_cell.length_c   1.000
_cell.angle_alpha   90.00
_cell.angle_beta   90.00
_cell.angle_gamma   90.00
#
_symmetry.space_group_name_H-M   'P 1'
#
loop_
_entity.id
_entity.type
_entity.pdbx_description
1 polymer ?
#
loop_
_entity_poly.entity_id
_entity_poly.type
_entity_poly.pdbx_seq_one_letter_code
_entity_poly.pdbx_strand_id
1 'polypeptide(L)'
;MQSTFDVDVEQTRSAAMDLINVPDDVVQTVRIVPRNPDAAPLAFVLTGFPTVHLHAGLLQDFHFPSCACDACDEDLTSTAEDLEWTVRTIVAGGYSERFSPLARPLDQVQA
;
A
#
# COMPACT_ATOMS: atom_id res chain seq x y z
N MET A 1 -9.66 -11.17 17.71
CA MET A 1 -9.23 -10.31 18.85
C MET A 1 -9.30 -8.87 18.38
N GLN A 2 -10.18 -8.03 18.97
CA GLN A 2 -10.32 -6.62 18.58
C GLN A 2 -9.38 -5.77 19.44
N SER A 3 -8.39 -5.14 18.80
CA SER A 3 -7.57 -4.08 19.38
C SER A 3 -8.07 -2.73 18.87
N THR A 4 -8.16 -1.73 19.74
CA THR A 4 -8.47 -0.35 19.33
C THR A 4 -7.21 0.28 18.73
N PHE A 5 -7.30 0.70 17.48
CA PHE A 5 -6.24 1.46 16.81
C PHE A 5 -6.58 2.94 16.83
N ASP A 6 -5.61 3.78 17.19
CA ASP A 6 -5.76 5.24 17.16
C ASP A 6 -5.30 5.77 15.80
N VAL A 7 -6.28 5.96 14.92
CA VAL A 7 -6.07 6.34 13.51
C VAL A 7 -7.10 7.38 13.09
N ASP A 8 -6.71 8.27 12.18
CA ASP A 8 -7.64 9.09 11.44
C ASP A 8 -8.01 8.38 10.13
N VAL A 9 -9.29 8.35 9.77
CA VAL A 9 -9.82 7.69 8.58
C VAL A 9 -10.49 8.70 7.68
N GLU A 10 -10.07 8.76 6.43
CA GLU A 10 -10.60 9.67 5.43
C GLU A 10 -11.05 8.91 4.18
N GLN A 11 -12.34 8.99 3.85
CA GLN A 11 -12.87 8.45 2.60
C GLN A 11 -12.84 9.55 1.54
N THR A 12 -11.77 9.59 0.75
CA THR A 12 -11.54 10.64 -0.24
C THR A 12 -10.97 10.06 -1.52
N ARG A 13 -11.54 10.44 -2.67
CA ARG A 13 -11.03 10.02 -3.99
C ARG A 13 -9.58 10.42 -4.22
N SER A 14 -9.11 11.49 -3.56
CA SER A 14 -7.73 11.93 -3.66
C SER A 14 -6.72 10.90 -3.15
N ALA A 15 -7.12 9.97 -2.29
CA ALA A 15 -6.21 8.92 -1.80
C ALA A 15 -5.80 7.92 -2.90
N ALA A 16 -6.51 7.86 -4.03
CA ALA A 16 -6.03 7.11 -5.20
C ALA A 16 -4.75 7.70 -5.78
N MET A 17 -4.50 9.00 -5.59
CA MET A 17 -3.29 9.67 -6.08
C MET A 17 -2.04 9.34 -5.26
N ASP A 18 -2.20 8.63 -4.14
CA ASP A 18 -1.08 8.15 -3.33
C ASP A 18 -0.43 6.93 -4.02
N LEU A 19 -1.16 6.20 -4.87
CA LEU A 19 -0.59 5.10 -5.66
C LEU A 19 0.43 5.61 -6.69
N ILE A 20 1.47 4.81 -6.93
CA ILE A 20 2.47 5.08 -7.97
C ILE A 20 1.82 4.98 -9.35
N ASN A 21 0.96 3.96 -9.54
CA ASN A 21 0.19 3.75 -10.75
C ASN A 21 -1.29 3.68 -10.40
N VAL A 22 -2.01 4.75 -10.72
CA VAL A 22 -3.45 4.86 -10.43
C VAL A 22 -4.24 4.02 -11.44
N PRO A 23 -5.09 3.08 -11.00
CA PRO A 23 -5.93 2.30 -11.91
C PRO A 23 -7.08 3.16 -12.46
N ASP A 24 -7.58 2.82 -13.65
CA ASP A 24 -8.66 3.56 -14.32
C ASP A 24 -10.04 3.32 -13.69
N ASP A 25 -10.22 2.20 -12.99
CA ASP A 25 -11.50 1.70 -12.49
C ASP A 25 -11.65 1.81 -10.97
N VAL A 26 -11.14 2.88 -10.37
CA VAL A 26 -11.28 3.17 -8.93
C VAL A 26 -12.76 3.30 -8.54
N VAL A 27 -13.21 2.43 -7.65
CA VAL A 27 -14.57 2.43 -7.07
C VAL A 27 -14.62 3.17 -5.75
N GLN A 28 -13.68 2.86 -4.85
CA GLN A 28 -13.64 3.43 -3.50
C GLN A 28 -12.20 3.62 -3.04
N THR A 29 -12.02 4.61 -2.17
CA THR A 29 -10.73 4.99 -1.61
C THR A 29 -10.87 5.28 -0.13
N VAL A 30 -9.91 4.81 0.67
CA VAL A 30 -9.87 5.05 2.11
C VAL A 30 -8.42 5.31 2.50
N ARG A 31 -8.14 6.50 3.02
CA ARG A 31 -6.85 6.81 3.65
C ARG A 31 -6.95 6.59 5.16
N ILE A 32 -5.94 5.92 5.71
CA ILE A 32 -5.78 5.69 7.14
C ILE A 32 -4.46 6.31 7.55
N VAL A 33 -4.51 7.22 8.52
CA VAL A 33 -3.32 7.87 9.08
C VAL A 33 -3.21 7.47 10.55
N PRO A 34 -2.28 6.56 10.91
CA PRO A 34 -2.03 6.22 12.31
C PRO A 34 -1.50 7.42 13.10
N ARG A 35 -1.89 7.55 14.38
CA ARG A 35 -1.29 8.56 15.28
C ARG A 35 0.10 8.18 15.78
N ASN A 36 0.45 6.90 15.69
CA ASN A 36 1.78 6.42 16.03
C ASN A 36 2.80 6.94 15.00
N PRO A 37 3.81 7.74 15.39
CA PRO A 37 4.80 8.29 14.46
C PRO A 37 5.70 7.22 13.80
N ASP A 38 5.80 6.03 14.38
CA ASP A 38 6.57 4.92 13.81
C ASP A 38 5.78 4.13 12.76
N ALA A 39 4.47 4.39 12.62
CA ALA A 39 3.59 3.71 11.68
C ALA A 39 3.37 4.53 10.41
N ALA A 40 3.46 3.88 9.26
CA ALA A 40 3.24 4.54 7.97
C ALA A 40 1.74 4.76 7.69
N PRO A 41 1.37 5.86 7.01
CA PRO A 41 0.02 6.04 6.48
C PRO A 41 -0.28 4.99 5.41
N LEU A 42 -1.56 4.66 5.26
CA LEU A 42 -2.06 3.69 4.30
C LEU A 42 -3.14 4.32 3.41
N ALA A 43 -3.17 3.96 2.13
CA ALA A 43 -4.30 4.24 1.25
C ALA A 43 -4.81 2.95 0.61
N PHE A 44 -6.07 2.62 0.89
CA PHE A 44 -6.80 1.56 0.22
C PHE A 44 -7.48 2.12 -1.01
N VAL A 45 -7.29 1.47 -2.14
CA VAL A 45 -7.96 1.78 -3.40
C VAL A 45 -8.60 0.49 -3.92
N LEU A 46 -9.92 0.48 -3.89
CA LEU A 46 -10.74 -0.64 -4.34
C LEU A 46 -11.15 -0.38 -5.79
N THR A 47 -10.96 -1.37 -6.65
CA THR A 47 -11.25 -1.32 -8.09
C THR A 47 -12.49 -2.14 -8.44
N GLY A 48 -12.91 -2.12 -9.70
CA GLY A 48 -14.11 -2.80 -10.19
C GLY A 48 -13.90 -4.28 -10.51
N PHE A 49 -12.69 -4.71 -10.84
CA PHE A 49 -12.30 -6.11 -11.05
C PHE A 49 -11.22 -6.50 -10.03
N PRO A 50 -11.34 -7.66 -9.37
CA PRO A 50 -11.12 -7.80 -7.93
C PRO A 50 -9.67 -7.53 -7.54
N THR A 51 -9.32 -6.28 -7.29
CA THR A 51 -8.05 -5.89 -6.71
C THR A 51 -8.25 -4.84 -5.62
N VAL A 52 -7.54 -5.02 -4.52
CA VAL A 52 -7.31 -3.99 -3.52
C VAL A 52 -5.87 -3.56 -3.68
N HIS A 53 -5.68 -2.29 -4.05
CA HIS A 53 -4.38 -1.66 -4.04
C HIS A 53 -4.21 -1.01 -2.66
N LEU A 54 -3.09 -1.32 -2.01
CA LEU A 54 -2.71 -0.75 -0.73
C LEU A 54 -1.42 0.03 -0.92
N HIS A 55 -1.52 1.35 -0.90
CA HIS A 55 -0.35 2.21 -0.78
C HIS A 55 0.09 2.26 0.69
N ALA A 56 1.39 2.18 0.94
CA ALA A 56 1.97 2.28 2.26
C ALA A 56 3.17 3.23 2.26
N GLY A 57 3.15 4.20 3.19
CA GLY A 57 4.25 5.15 3.34
C GLY A 57 4.33 6.11 2.16
N LEU A 58 5.47 6.10 1.46
CA LEU A 58 5.73 6.99 0.32
C LEU A 58 6.02 6.21 -0.98
N LEU A 59 6.48 4.96 -0.90
CA LEU A 59 7.12 4.27 -2.02
C LEU A 59 6.51 2.92 -2.37
N GLN A 60 5.62 2.37 -1.54
CA GLN A 60 5.22 0.98 -1.73
C GLN A 60 3.73 0.81 -2.00
N ASP A 61 3.45 0.23 -3.16
CA ASP A 61 2.14 -0.30 -3.51
C ASP A 61 2.15 -1.83 -3.30
N PHE A 62 1.11 -2.34 -2.65
CA PHE A 62 0.78 -3.77 -2.60
C PHE A 62 -0.53 -4.01 -3.35
N HIS A 63 -0.68 -5.21 -3.91
CA HIS A 63 -1.87 -5.61 -4.65
C HIS A 63 -2.37 -6.95 -4.13
N PHE A 64 -3.67 -7.01 -3.83
CA PHE A 64 -4.34 -8.20 -3.33
C PHE A 64 -5.60 -8.46 -4.14
N PRO A 65 -5.71 -9.61 -4.85
CA PRO A 65 -4.68 -10.62 -5.08
C PRO A 65 -3.51 -10.07 -5.92
N SER A 66 -2.42 -10.83 -5.95
CA SER A 66 -1.22 -10.47 -6.73
C SER A 66 -1.44 -10.68 -8.24
N CYS A 67 -2.31 -11.63 -8.60
CA CYS A 67 -2.81 -11.86 -9.94
C CYS A 67 -4.33 -12.00 -9.93
N ALA A 68 -5.01 -11.18 -10.73
CA ALA A 68 -6.48 -11.25 -10.86
C ALA A 68 -6.93 -12.22 -11.97
N CYS A 69 -6.03 -13.02 -12.55
CA CYS A 69 -6.43 -13.98 -13.58
C CYS A 69 -7.13 -15.19 -12.98
N ASP A 70 -8.02 -15.81 -13.75
CA ASP A 70 -8.73 -17.03 -13.40
C ASP A 70 -7.85 -18.28 -13.44
N ALA A 71 -6.60 -18.17 -13.93
CA ALA A 71 -5.68 -19.29 -14.06
C ALA A 71 -4.75 -19.47 -12.85
N CYS A 72 -4.56 -18.43 -12.02
CA CYS A 72 -3.65 -18.47 -10.89
C CYS A 72 -4.26 -19.13 -9.65
N ASP A 73 -5.57 -19.39 -9.65
CA ASP A 73 -6.31 -20.03 -8.54
C ASP A 73 -5.88 -19.51 -7.15
N GLU A 74 -5.64 -18.19 -7.04
CA GLU A 74 -5.29 -17.56 -5.77
C GLU A 74 -6.45 -17.72 -4.78
N ASP A 75 -6.15 -18.30 -3.62
CA ASP A 75 -7.16 -18.51 -2.59
C ASP A 75 -7.51 -17.18 -1.92
N LEU A 76 -8.80 -16.82 -1.98
CA LEU A 76 -9.30 -15.56 -1.44
C LEU A 76 -9.11 -15.44 0.08
N THR A 77 -9.13 -16.57 0.81
CA THR A 77 -8.98 -16.55 2.27
C THR A 77 -7.54 -16.20 2.63
N SER A 78 -6.57 -16.89 2.05
CA SER A 78 -5.15 -16.59 2.22
C SER A 78 -4.80 -15.18 1.76
N THR A 79 -5.36 -14.72 0.64
CA THR A 79 -5.17 -13.35 0.15
C THR A 79 -5.68 -12.30 1.16
N ALA A 80 -6.83 -12.56 1.78
CA ALA A 80 -7.38 -11.68 2.82
C ALA A 80 -6.55 -11.72 4.10
N GLU A 81 -6.04 -12.89 4.50
CA GLU A 81 -5.12 -13.05 5.63
C GLU A 81 -3.80 -12.31 5.39
N ASP A 82 -3.25 -12.36 4.19
CA ASP A 82 -2.03 -11.66 3.79
C ASP A 82 -2.23 -10.14 3.77
N LEU A 83 -3.38 -9.67 3.28
CA LEU A 83 -3.76 -8.25 3.36
C LEU A 83 -3.85 -7.82 4.83
N GLU A 84 -4.55 -8.58 5.66
CA GLU A 84 -4.71 -8.28 7.09
C GLU A 84 -3.34 -8.25 7.81
N TRP A 85 -2.49 -9.24 7.55
CA TRP A 85 -1.15 -9.32 8.11
C TRP A 85 -0.28 -8.14 7.67
N THR A 86 -0.34 -7.77 6.39
CA THR A 86 0.41 -6.63 5.83
C THR A 86 0.00 -5.32 6.50
N VAL A 87 -1.32 -5.04 6.55
CA VAL A 87 -1.86 -3.84 7.20
C VAL A 87 -1.45 -3.79 8.66
N ARG A 88 -1.61 -4.89 9.42
CA ARG A 88 -1.24 -4.96 10.84
C ARG A 88 0.25 -4.70 11.05
N THR A 89 1.10 -5.25 10.20
CA THR A 89 2.55 -5.08 10.30
C THR A 89 2.94 -3.60 10.09
N ILE A 90 2.33 -2.94 9.10
CA ILE A 90 2.61 -1.53 8.81
C ILE A 90 2.10 -0.61 9.93
N VAL A 91 0.85 -0.76 10.37
CA VAL A 91 0.28 0.10 11.42
C VAL A 91 0.89 -0.13 12.80
N ALA A 92 1.55 -1.29 13.01
CA ALA A 92 2.34 -1.57 14.20
C ALA A 92 3.75 -0.96 14.15
N GLY A 93 4.14 -0.30 13.05
CA GLY A 93 5.48 0.29 12.86
C GLY A 93 6.55 -0.71 12.42
N GLY A 94 6.15 -1.89 11.92
CA GLY A 94 7.08 -2.90 11.40
C GLY A 94 7.61 -2.59 9.99
N TYR A 95 7.11 -1.53 9.36
CA TYR A 95 7.48 -1.11 8.01
C TYR A 95 8.25 0.20 8.04
N SER A 96 9.41 0.25 7.38
CA SER A 96 10.25 1.46 7.31
C SER A 96 10.85 1.62 5.93
N GLU A 97 10.90 2.86 5.45
CA GLU A 97 11.45 3.22 4.15
C GLU A 97 12.74 4.01 4.35
N ARG A 98 13.70 3.82 3.44
CA ARG A 98 14.97 4.54 3.47
C ARG A 98 15.36 4.95 2.07
N PHE A 99 15.53 6.26 1.86
CA PHE A 99 16.17 6.76 0.64
C PHE A 99 17.69 6.76 0.84
N SER A 100 18.40 5.99 0.03
CA SER A 100 19.86 6.11 -0.08
C SER A 100 20.19 6.89 -1.34
N PRO A 101 20.94 8.02 -1.25
CA PRO A 101 21.38 8.71 -2.44
C PRO A 101 22.25 7.76 -3.27
N LEU A 102 21.97 7.67 -4.57
CA LEU A 102 22.82 6.96 -5.53
C LEU A 102 24.19 7.65 -5.53
N ALA A 103 25.16 7.09 -4.81
CA ALA A 103 26.55 7.47 -4.92
C ALA A 103 27.12 6.94 -6.24
N ARG A 104 26.69 7.48 -7.37
CA ARG A 104 27.43 7.37 -8.63
C ARG A 104 28.05 8.74 -8.91
N PRO A 105 29.36 8.94 -8.67
CA PRO A 105 29.99 10.20 -9.04
C PRO A 105 29.87 10.38 -10.56
N LEU A 106 29.45 11.56 -10.98
CA LEU A 106 29.25 11.95 -12.39
C LEU A 106 30.57 12.28 -13.09
N ASP A 107 31.72 11.88 -12.55
CA ASP A 107 33.05 12.20 -13.04
C ASP A 107 33.60 11.19 -14.08
N GLN A 108 32.84 10.13 -14.40
CA GLN A 108 33.21 9.13 -15.42
C GLN A 108 32.30 9.13 -16.66
N VAL A 109 31.94 10.30 -17.17
CA VAL A 109 31.55 10.44 -18.58
C VAL A 109 32.79 10.88 -19.35
N GLN A 110 33.61 9.91 -19.79
CA GLN A 110 34.69 10.16 -20.73
C GLN A 110 34.08 10.47 -22.10
N ALA A 111 34.43 11.67 -22.61
CA ALA A 111 34.20 12.11 -23.98
C ALA A 111 35.11 11.38 -24.97
#